data_AF-A0A1D6F0K4-F1
#
_entry.id   AF-A0A1D6F0K4-F1
#
_cell.length_a   1.000
_cell.length_b   1.000
_cell.length_c   1.000
_cell.angle_alpha   90.00
_cell.angle_beta   90.00
_cell.angle_gamma   90.00
#
_symmetry.space_group_name_H-M   'P 1'
#
loop_
_entity.id
_entity.type
_entity.pdbx_description
1 polymer ?
#
loop_
_entity_poly.entity_id
_entity_poly.type
_entity_poly.pdbx_seq_one_letter_code
_entity_poly.pdbx_strand_id
1 'polypeptide(L)'
;MPPLLTSSSVPALPLAAWSRYRLRVAASNAASAPDGAGATARCTSTGGFPSFLPGAVERIRDGAAIRLAKRIERVPVQTSFSGSAISSSCVRPLKQQQDGDPVVLLHGFDSSVLEWRYTYPLLEEAGLEAWAVDILGWGFSDLGTPHPAHHVIWFGYCTW
;
A
#
# COMPACT_ATOMS: atom_id res chain seq x y z
N MET A 1 19.65 -53.68 -31.90
CA MET A 1 18.42 -53.33 -31.16
C MET A 1 18.67 -52.06 -30.38
N PRO A 2 18.05 -50.90 -30.70
CA PRO A 2 18.08 -49.75 -29.81
C PRO A 2 16.90 -49.81 -28.82
N PRO A 3 17.02 -49.26 -27.59
CA PRO A 3 15.90 -49.20 -26.67
C PRO A 3 14.97 -48.03 -27.05
N LEU A 4 13.66 -48.29 -26.98
CA LEU A 4 12.61 -47.28 -27.10
C LEU A 4 12.54 -46.45 -25.81
N LEU A 5 12.76 -45.14 -25.90
CA LEU A 5 12.46 -44.19 -24.82
C LEU A 5 10.95 -43.93 -24.83
N THR A 6 10.24 -44.38 -23.78
CA THR A 6 8.83 -44.05 -23.60
C THR A 6 8.71 -42.65 -23.02
N SER A 7 8.18 -41.73 -23.81
CA SER A 7 7.79 -40.39 -23.37
C SER A 7 6.62 -40.50 -22.39
N SER A 8 6.88 -40.16 -21.13
CA SER A 8 5.82 -39.98 -20.12
C SER A 8 5.33 -38.54 -20.22
N SER A 9 4.17 -38.33 -20.82
CA SER A 9 3.45 -37.06 -20.74
C SER A 9 2.77 -36.96 -19.37
N VAL A 10 3.17 -35.97 -18.59
CA VAL A 10 2.46 -35.58 -17.37
C VAL A 10 1.16 -34.89 -17.80
N PRO A 11 -0.03 -35.33 -17.36
CA PRO A 11 -1.26 -34.62 -17.70
C PRO A 11 -1.27 -33.26 -17.01
N ALA A 12 -1.40 -32.19 -17.79
CA ALA A 12 -1.64 -30.85 -17.27
C ALA A 12 -3.01 -30.84 -16.58
N LEU A 13 -3.01 -30.66 -15.26
CA LEU A 13 -4.23 -30.40 -14.50
C LEU A 13 -4.86 -29.09 -15.02
N PRO A 14 -6.17 -29.05 -15.27
CA PRO A 14 -6.83 -27.81 -15.63
C PRO A 14 -6.77 -26.87 -14.43
N LEU A 15 -6.01 -25.78 -14.55
CA LEU A 15 -6.10 -24.65 -13.65
C LEU A 15 -7.54 -24.13 -13.75
N ALA A 16 -8.37 -24.49 -12.77
CA ALA A 16 -9.69 -23.92 -12.61
C ALA A 16 -9.55 -22.39 -12.70
N ALA A 17 -10.37 -21.76 -13.54
CA ALA A 17 -10.42 -20.31 -13.66
C ALA A 17 -10.72 -19.73 -12.28
N TRP A 18 -9.67 -19.29 -11.59
CA TRP A 18 -9.82 -18.59 -10.33
C TRP A 18 -10.62 -17.33 -10.67
N SER A 19 -11.84 -17.23 -10.14
CA SER A 19 -12.62 -16.01 -10.27
C SER A 19 -11.80 -14.88 -9.64
N ARG A 20 -11.15 -14.08 -10.50
CA ARG A 20 -10.31 -12.98 -10.05
C ARG A 20 -11.25 -11.90 -9.55
N TYR A 21 -11.50 -11.89 -8.25
CA TYR A 21 -12.16 -10.77 -7.59
C TYR A 21 -11.27 -9.54 -7.75
N ARG A 22 -11.53 -8.74 -8.79
CA ARG A 22 -10.94 -7.41 -8.94
C ARG A 22 -11.62 -6.47 -7.95
N LEU A 23 -11.05 -6.35 -6.76
CA LEU A 23 -11.41 -5.29 -5.83
C LEU A 23 -10.87 -3.97 -6.37
N ARG A 24 -11.72 -3.21 -7.07
CA ARG A 24 -11.40 -1.82 -7.40
C ARG A 24 -11.52 -1.02 -6.12
N VAL A 25 -10.40 -0.58 -5.56
CA VAL A 25 -10.39 0.46 -4.54
C VAL A 25 -10.81 1.75 -5.25
N ALA A 26 -12.11 2.03 -5.25
CA ALA A 26 -12.61 3.34 -5.62
C ALA A 26 -12.10 4.31 -4.56
N ALA A 27 -11.09 5.10 -4.91
CA ALA A 27 -10.84 6.33 -4.17
C ALA A 27 -12.13 7.14 -4.25
N SER A 28 -12.82 7.30 -3.13
CA SER A 28 -13.94 8.23 -3.06
C SER A 28 -13.40 9.62 -3.41
N ASN A 29 -13.67 10.10 -4.62
CA ASN A 29 -13.82 11.53 -4.80
C ASN A 29 -15.06 11.88 -4.00
N ALA A 30 -14.89 12.45 -2.83
CA ALA A 30 -16.00 13.10 -2.15
C ALA A 30 -16.65 14.05 -3.16
N ALA A 31 -17.87 13.74 -3.58
CA ALA A 31 -18.66 14.61 -4.43
C ALA A 31 -19.03 15.83 -3.59
N SER A 32 -18.23 16.88 -3.70
CA SER A 32 -18.61 18.21 -3.21
C SER A 32 -19.50 18.85 -4.29
N ALA A 33 -20.70 19.26 -3.88
CA ALA A 33 -21.54 20.19 -4.62
C ALA A 33 -20.76 21.47 -4.96
N PRO A 34 -21.13 22.21 -6.02
CA PRO A 34 -20.28 23.26 -6.55
C PRO A 34 -20.33 24.47 -5.62
N ASP A 35 -19.18 24.95 -5.18
CA ASP A 35 -18.85 26.38 -5.14
C ASP A 35 -17.35 26.55 -4.85
N GLY A 36 -16.65 27.10 -5.84
CA GLY A 36 -15.45 27.92 -5.67
C GLY A 36 -14.15 27.27 -5.17
N ALA A 37 -13.12 27.35 -6.03
CA ALA A 37 -11.68 27.20 -5.72
C ALA A 37 -11.18 25.78 -5.37
N GLY A 38 -10.79 25.05 -6.42
CA GLY A 38 -10.08 23.78 -6.31
C GLY A 38 -8.67 23.91 -5.77
N ALA A 39 -8.43 23.30 -4.61
CA ALA A 39 -7.19 22.63 -4.22
C ALA A 39 -7.53 21.74 -3.02
N THR A 40 -7.44 20.41 -3.16
CA THR A 40 -7.41 19.51 -2.01
C THR A 40 -6.16 19.86 -1.19
N ALA A 41 -6.36 20.62 -0.12
CA ALA A 41 -5.28 21.07 0.74
C ALA A 41 -4.63 19.85 1.42
N ARG A 42 -3.51 19.38 0.84
CA ARG A 42 -2.62 18.46 1.53
C ARG A 42 -2.11 19.19 2.76
N CYS A 43 -2.62 18.84 3.95
CA CYS A 43 -2.05 19.27 5.21
C CYS A 43 -0.65 18.66 5.32
N THR A 44 0.35 19.43 4.93
CA THR A 44 1.76 19.05 4.93
C THR A 44 2.42 19.68 6.15
N SER A 45 3.26 18.91 6.84
CA SER A 45 4.09 19.41 7.93
C SER A 45 5.31 20.17 7.40
N THR A 46 6.05 20.78 8.31
CA THR A 46 7.38 21.35 8.06
C THR A 46 8.28 20.28 7.42
N GLY A 47 8.72 20.48 6.17
CA GLY A 47 9.52 19.49 5.42
C GLY A 47 8.77 18.74 4.30
N GLY A 48 7.46 18.99 4.14
CA GLY A 48 6.65 18.46 3.04
C GLY A 48 6.22 17.01 3.21
N PHE A 49 6.28 16.49 4.45
CA PHE A 49 5.70 15.20 4.79
C PHE A 49 4.19 15.35 5.09
N PRO A 50 3.38 14.29 4.92
CA PRO A 50 2.01 14.26 5.42
C PRO A 50 1.97 14.52 6.93
N SER A 51 1.06 15.39 7.39
CA SER A 51 0.98 15.81 8.80
C SER A 51 0.68 14.69 9.80
N PHE A 52 0.15 13.56 9.33
CA PHE A 52 -0.13 12.39 10.17
C PHE A 52 1.10 11.52 10.43
N LEU A 53 2.20 11.72 9.67
CA LEU A 53 3.43 10.99 9.92
C LEU A 53 4.09 11.49 11.21
N PRO A 54 4.74 10.60 11.98
CA PRO A 54 5.43 10.97 13.20
C PRO A 54 6.57 11.95 12.90
N GLY A 55 6.91 12.84 13.82
CA GLY A 55 8.08 13.73 13.66
C GLY A 55 9.41 12.98 13.45
N ALA A 56 9.47 11.69 13.82
CA ALA A 56 10.61 10.82 13.53
C ALA A 56 10.97 10.75 12.03
N VAL A 57 10.03 10.95 11.10
CA VAL A 57 10.32 10.95 9.65
C VAL A 57 11.28 12.07 9.22
N GLU A 58 11.36 13.16 9.99
CA GLU A 58 12.30 14.25 9.72
C GLU A 58 13.76 13.86 9.96
N ARG A 59 14.00 12.76 10.69
CA ARG A 59 15.34 12.23 10.97
C ARG A 59 15.85 11.28 9.88
N ILE A 60 14.97 10.81 8.98
CA ILE A 60 15.34 9.94 7.87
C ILE A 60 16.38 10.65 7.01
N ARG A 61 17.46 9.95 6.67
CA ARG A 61 18.53 10.46 5.79
C ARG A 61 18.52 9.83 4.41
N ASP A 62 17.90 8.66 4.28
CA ASP A 62 17.80 7.98 2.99
C ASP A 62 16.86 8.73 2.02
N GLY A 63 17.40 9.12 0.86
CA GLY A 63 16.66 9.90 -0.12
C GLY A 63 15.48 9.13 -0.73
N ALA A 64 15.60 7.80 -0.89
CA ALA A 64 14.51 6.98 -1.40
C ALA A 64 13.36 6.88 -0.38
N ALA A 65 13.68 6.64 0.89
CA ALA A 65 12.71 6.67 2.00
C ALA A 65 12.00 8.02 2.09
N ILE A 66 12.74 9.14 2.03
CA ILE A 66 12.15 10.49 2.09
C ILE A 66 11.16 10.69 0.93
N ARG A 67 11.53 10.34 -0.30
CA ARG A 67 10.65 10.47 -1.47
C ARG A 67 9.39 9.63 -1.34
N LEU A 68 9.52 8.40 -0.86
CA LEU A 68 8.36 7.51 -0.67
C LEU A 68 7.47 7.98 0.49
N ALA A 69 8.07 8.37 1.62
CA ALA A 69 7.37 8.88 2.80
C ALA A 69 6.48 10.10 2.47
N LYS A 70 6.96 11.01 1.62
CA LYS A 70 6.20 12.18 1.17
C LYS A 70 4.96 11.83 0.34
N ARG A 71 4.88 10.61 -0.19
CA ARG A 71 3.75 10.11 -0.98
C ARG A 71 2.78 9.24 -0.19
N ILE A 72 3.05 8.98 1.09
CA ILE A 72 2.15 8.18 1.91
C ILE A 72 0.85 8.96 2.09
N GLU A 73 -0.26 8.29 1.83
CA GLU A 73 -1.60 8.77 2.04
C GLU A 73 -2.28 7.90 3.08
N ARG A 74 -3.24 8.47 3.82
CA ARG A 74 -4.20 7.71 4.61
C ARG A 74 -5.55 7.74 3.92
N VAL A 75 -6.10 6.57 3.65
CA VAL A 75 -7.38 6.39 2.96
C VAL A 75 -8.33 5.65 3.90
N PRO A 76 -9.58 6.15 4.09
CA PRO A 76 -10.57 5.42 4.86
C PRO A 76 -10.96 4.14 4.13
N VAL A 77 -10.84 2.99 4.80
CA VAL A 77 -11.22 1.68 4.29
C VAL A 77 -12.32 1.12 5.17
N GLN A 78 -13.50 0.94 4.59
CA GLN A 78 -14.60 0.26 5.25
C GLN A 78 -14.36 -1.26 5.17
N THR A 79 -14.33 -1.92 6.32
CA THR A 79 -14.23 -3.38 6.40
C THR A 79 -15.54 -3.97 6.90
N SER A 80 -15.77 -5.26 6.65
CA SER A 80 -16.97 -5.97 7.11
C SER A 80 -16.97 -6.23 8.64
N PHE A 81 -15.80 -6.19 9.26
CA PHE A 81 -15.61 -6.50 10.68
C PHE A 81 -15.47 -5.26 11.57
N SER A 82 -15.47 -4.06 10.99
CA SER A 82 -15.40 -2.80 11.73
C SER A 82 -16.66 -1.97 11.49
N GLY A 83 -17.24 -1.44 12.57
CA GLY A 83 -18.38 -0.51 12.49
C GLY A 83 -18.01 0.87 11.94
N SER A 84 -16.72 1.22 11.90
CA SER A 84 -16.18 2.46 11.35
C SER A 84 -15.09 2.18 10.31
N ALA A 85 -14.90 3.12 9.38
CA ALA A 85 -13.82 3.04 8.42
C ALA A 85 -12.46 3.18 9.12
N ILE A 86 -11.50 2.32 8.74
CA ILE A 86 -10.13 2.34 9.27
C ILE A 86 -9.28 3.24 8.38
N SER A 87 -8.55 4.17 8.98
CA SER A 87 -7.66 5.08 8.24
C SER A 87 -6.38 4.35 7.86
N SER A 88 -6.38 3.74 6.68
CA SER A 88 -5.32 2.83 6.23
C SER A 88 -4.27 3.59 5.42
N SER A 89 -2.99 3.39 5.71
CA SER A 89 -1.91 4.05 4.99
C SER A 89 -1.50 3.28 3.74
N CYS A 90 -1.26 4.01 2.65
CA CYS A 90 -0.76 3.45 1.41
C CYS A 90 0.06 4.46 0.59
N VAL A 91 0.79 3.95 -0.40
CA VAL A 91 1.33 4.76 -1.50
C VAL A 91 0.59 4.36 -2.77
N ARG A 92 -0.01 5.37 -3.41
CA ARG A 92 -0.77 5.20 -4.65
C ARG A 92 0.14 5.24 -5.87
N PRO A 93 -0.16 4.44 -6.91
CA PRO A 93 0.58 4.48 -8.18
C PRO A 93 0.41 5.84 -8.86
N LEU A 94 1.46 6.31 -9.54
CA LEU A 94 1.36 7.54 -10.36
C LEU A 94 0.43 7.37 -11.58
N LYS A 95 0.30 6.14 -12.10
CA LYS A 95 -0.56 5.81 -13.24
C LYS A 95 -1.42 4.60 -12.88
N GLN A 96 -2.73 4.77 -12.96
CA GLN A 96 -3.67 3.66 -12.86
C GLN A 96 -3.86 3.05 -14.25
N GLN A 97 -3.80 1.72 -14.32
CA GLN A 97 -3.99 0.96 -15.55
C GLN A 97 -5.43 0.43 -15.57
N GLN A 98 -6.09 0.51 -16.73
CA GLN A 98 -7.47 0.03 -16.84
C GLN A 98 -7.54 -1.49 -17.04
N ASP A 99 -6.55 -2.05 -17.75
CA ASP A 99 -6.53 -3.47 -18.16
C ASP A 99 -5.47 -4.34 -17.47
N GLY A 100 -4.50 -3.73 -16.77
CA GLY A 100 -3.48 -4.45 -16.00
C GLY A 100 -4.01 -4.97 -14.66
N ASP A 101 -3.45 -6.07 -14.17
CA ASP A 101 -3.65 -6.49 -12.78
C ASP A 101 -2.68 -5.70 -11.89
N PRO A 102 -3.16 -5.02 -10.83
CA PRO A 102 -2.29 -4.22 -9.96
C PRO A 102 -1.36 -5.13 -9.13
N VAL A 103 -0.17 -4.62 -8.84
CA VAL A 103 0.77 -5.24 -7.90
C VAL A 103 0.55 -4.63 -6.53
N VAL A 104 0.11 -5.44 -5.56
CA VAL A 104 -0.04 -5.00 -4.17
C VAL A 104 1.16 -5.48 -3.37
N LEU A 105 1.88 -4.54 -2.77
CA LEU A 105 3.02 -4.77 -1.91
C LEU A 105 2.58 -4.69 -0.46
N LEU A 106 2.74 -5.80 0.24
CA LEU A 106 2.45 -5.94 1.67
C LEU A 106 3.76 -6.19 2.41
N HIS A 107 4.07 -5.33 3.37
CA HIS A 107 5.31 -5.40 4.14
C HIS A 107 5.33 -6.61 5.10
N GLY A 108 6.50 -6.96 5.62
CA GLY A 108 6.68 -8.03 6.61
C GLY A 108 6.24 -7.67 8.03
N PHE A 109 6.48 -8.56 8.99
CA PHE A 109 6.22 -8.29 10.42
C PHE A 109 7.04 -7.09 10.93
N ASP A 110 6.43 -6.24 11.75
CA ASP A 110 7.06 -5.05 12.34
C ASP A 110 7.73 -4.12 11.30
N SER A 111 6.98 -3.85 10.22
CA SER A 111 7.44 -3.02 9.10
C SER A 111 6.36 -2.01 8.66
N SER A 112 6.64 -1.28 7.58
CA SER A 112 5.71 -0.36 6.92
C SER A 112 5.98 -0.26 5.42
N VAL A 113 5.18 0.54 4.70
CA VAL A 113 5.35 0.86 3.27
C VAL A 113 6.77 1.32 2.91
N LEU A 114 7.55 1.84 3.85
CA LEU A 114 8.94 2.24 3.64
C LEU A 114 9.90 1.07 3.36
N GLU A 115 9.49 -0.17 3.64
CA GLU A 115 10.21 -1.38 3.21
C GLU A 115 10.44 -1.38 1.69
N TRP A 116 9.52 -0.79 0.94
CA TRP A 116 9.53 -0.76 -0.52
C TRP A 116 10.22 0.46 -1.13
N ARG A 117 10.94 1.29 -0.35
CA ARG A 117 11.55 2.55 -0.83
C ARG A 117 12.42 2.43 -2.09
N TYR A 118 13.07 1.29 -2.31
CA TYR A 118 13.88 1.03 -3.50
C TYR A 118 13.13 0.23 -4.57
N THR A 119 12.24 -0.68 -4.17
CA THR A 119 11.50 -1.54 -5.11
C THR A 119 10.34 -0.78 -5.77
N TYR A 120 9.65 0.06 -5.01
CA TYR A 120 8.47 0.78 -5.48
C TYR A 120 8.76 1.66 -6.71
N PRO A 121 9.83 2.50 -6.73
CA PRO A 121 10.18 3.26 -7.93
C PRO A 121 10.47 2.37 -9.15
N LEU A 122 11.12 1.22 -8.97
CA LEU A 122 11.44 0.31 -10.06
C LEU A 122 10.19 -0.33 -10.67
N LEU A 123 9.18 -0.62 -9.86
CA LEU A 123 7.89 -1.13 -10.34
C LEU A 123 7.14 -0.05 -11.14
N GLU A 124 7.18 1.20 -10.67
CA GLU A 124 6.60 2.34 -11.41
C GLU A 124 7.34 2.62 -12.72
N GLU A 125 8.68 2.56 -12.72
CA GLU A 125 9.52 2.69 -13.92
C GLU A 125 9.25 1.58 -14.93
N ALA A 126 8.99 0.36 -14.46
CA ALA A 126 8.53 -0.76 -15.29
C ALA A 126 7.09 -0.58 -15.80
N GLY A 127 6.40 0.49 -15.43
CA GLY A 127 5.05 0.81 -15.88
C GLY A 127 3.95 -0.02 -15.21
N LEU A 128 4.23 -0.60 -14.03
CA LEU A 128 3.25 -1.38 -13.28
C LEU A 128 2.39 -0.49 -12.38
N GLU A 129 1.09 -0.78 -12.31
CA GLU A 129 0.23 -0.20 -11.29
C GLU A 129 0.54 -0.82 -9.91
N ALA A 130 1.51 -0.23 -9.19
CA ALA A 130 1.94 -0.70 -7.89
C ALA A 130 1.28 0.05 -6.72
N TRP A 131 0.75 -0.68 -5.76
CA TRP A 131 0.20 -0.17 -4.51
C TRP A 131 1.03 -0.70 -3.34
N ALA A 132 1.60 0.17 -2.51
CA ALA A 132 2.18 -0.24 -1.24
C ALA A 132 1.17 0.05 -0.13
N VAL A 133 0.84 -0.95 0.70
CA VAL A 133 -0.20 -0.83 1.72
C VAL A 133 0.34 -1.31 3.06
N ASP A 134 0.05 -0.58 4.13
CA ASP A 134 0.34 -1.04 5.49
C ASP A 134 -0.71 -2.06 5.95
N ILE A 135 -0.26 -3.10 6.66
CA ILE A 135 -1.17 -4.03 7.33
C ILE A 135 -2.01 -3.25 8.35
N LEU A 136 -3.32 -3.54 8.43
CA LEU A 136 -4.22 -2.86 9.36
C LEU A 136 -3.71 -2.97 10.80
N GLY A 137 -3.52 -1.82 11.45
CA GLY A 137 -2.93 -1.73 12.80
C GLY A 137 -1.41 -1.65 12.85
N TRP A 138 -0.75 -1.63 11.69
CA TRP A 138 0.70 -1.51 11.55
C TRP A 138 1.08 -0.29 10.71
N GLY A 139 2.39 -0.05 10.64
CA GLY A 139 2.98 1.04 9.86
C GLY A 139 2.40 2.40 10.26
N PHE A 140 1.87 3.11 9.27
CA PHE A 140 1.26 4.44 9.48
C PHE A 140 -0.26 4.40 9.48
N SER A 141 -0.90 3.23 9.60
CA SER A 141 -2.35 3.12 9.69
C SER A 141 -2.85 3.54 11.05
N ASP A 142 -4.10 4.02 11.12
CA ASP A 142 -4.74 4.46 12.34
C ASP A 142 -6.06 3.70 12.55
N LEU A 143 -6.09 2.89 13.61
CA LEU A 143 -7.25 2.09 14.01
C LEU A 143 -8.27 2.91 14.82
N GLY A 144 -8.01 4.19 15.09
CA GLY A 144 -8.84 5.01 15.95
C GLY A 144 -8.60 4.72 17.43
N THR A 145 -9.67 4.59 18.21
CA THR A 145 -9.59 4.52 19.69
C THR A 145 -8.62 3.43 20.15
N PRO A 146 -7.59 3.79 20.93
CA PRO A 146 -6.65 2.81 21.45
C PRO A 146 -7.36 1.92 22.46
N HIS A 147 -7.53 0.64 22.14
CA HIS A 147 -7.69 -0.37 23.19
C HIS A 147 -6.40 -0.35 24.06
N PRO A 148 -6.51 -0.44 25.40
CA PRO A 148 -5.38 -0.29 26.33
C PRO A 148 -4.19 -1.25 26.14
N ALA A 149 -4.28 -2.22 25.21
CA ALA A 149 -3.21 -3.17 24.90
C ALA A 149 -2.31 -2.76 23.72
N HIS A 150 -2.57 -1.66 23.01
CA HIS A 150 -1.84 -1.30 21.78
C HIS A 150 -0.55 -0.48 21.98
N HIS A 151 -0.17 -0.21 23.22
CA HIS A 151 1.05 0.56 23.53
C HIS A 151 2.37 -0.19 23.24
N VAL A 152 2.31 -1.47 22.82
CA VAL A 152 3.50 -2.33 22.70
C VAL A 152 3.99 -2.53 21.26
N ILE A 153 3.22 -2.10 20.24
CA ILE A 153 3.63 -2.23 18.83
C ILE A 153 3.66 -0.85 18.16
N TRP A 154 4.11 0.16 18.88
CA TRP A 154 4.35 1.49 18.32
C TRP A 154 5.83 1.82 18.47
N PHE A 155 6.51 1.96 17.33
CA PHE A 155 7.74 2.74 17.13
C PHE A 155 9.10 2.13 17.52
N GLY A 156 9.17 0.83 17.77
CA GLY A 156 10.39 0.18 18.22
C GLY A 156 11.50 0.00 17.17
N TYR A 157 11.21 -0.55 15.98
CA TYR A 157 12.27 -1.25 15.23
C TYR A 157 12.30 -1.10 13.70
N CYS A 158 11.67 -0.08 13.13
CA CYS A 158 11.99 0.30 11.74
C CYS A 158 12.96 1.48 11.73
N THR A 159 14.24 1.23 12.02
CA THR A 159 15.32 2.19 11.73
C THR A 159 15.45 2.36 10.21
N TRP A 160 14.94 3.48 9.69
CA TRP A 160 15.27 4.01 8.36
C TRP A 160 16.04 5.32 8.49
#